data_AF-A0A6G0VIL3-F1
#
_entry.id   AF-A0A6G0VIL3-F1
#
_cell.length_a   1.000
_cell.length_b   1.000
_cell.length_c   1.000
_cell.angle_alpha   90.00
_cell.angle_beta   90.00
_cell.angle_gamma   90.00
#
_symmetry.space_group_name_H-M   'P 1'
#
loop_
_entity.id
_entity.type
_entity.pdbx_description
1 polymer ?
#
loop_
_entity_poly.entity_id
_entity_poly.type
_entity_poly.pdbx_seq_one_letter_code
_entity_poly.pdbx_strand_id
1 'polypeptide(L)'
;MVDEMSIKYSFEYNKSLDMIEGYEDLGHLGRSSRPAKLAFVIMIRGLYNKWKLPMSYFLSSTGVKGDVMAEIMKNCISELIEIGFNPVCITCDQGTLANRKMFAMFNARLCTQTIYSGYGFGCSK
;
A
#
# COMPACT_ATOMS: atom_id res chain seq x y z
N MET A 1 -5.29 2.91 3.88
CA MET A 1 -5.37 3.58 2.56
C MET A 1 -4.12 3.22 1.81
N VAL A 2 -4.25 2.79 0.56
CA VAL A 2 -3.13 2.39 -0.29
C VAL A 2 -3.20 3.14 -1.61
N ASP A 3 -2.06 3.61 -2.09
CA ASP A 3 -1.96 4.33 -3.35
C ASP A 3 -0.56 4.17 -3.95
N GLU A 4 -0.45 4.39 -5.26
CA GLU A 4 0.81 4.35 -5.99
C GLU A 4 1.12 5.73 -6.58
N MET A 5 2.32 6.23 -6.34
CA MET A 5 2.77 7.56 -6.76
C MET A 5 3.96 7.45 -7.70
N SER A 6 3.97 8.22 -8.79
CA SER A 6 5.15 8.33 -9.64
C SER A 6 6.24 9.17 -8.97
N ILE A 7 7.47 8.67 -9.01
CA ILE A 7 8.65 9.33 -8.45
C ILE A 7 9.67 9.62 -9.55
N LYS A 8 10.45 10.69 -9.36
CA LYS A 8 11.54 11.00 -10.27
C LYS A 8 12.65 9.98 -10.08
N TYR A 9 13.12 9.43 -11.20
CA TYR A 9 14.29 8.60 -11.22
C TYR A 9 15.54 9.37 -10.76
N SER A 10 16.18 8.89 -9.70
CA SER A 10 17.45 9.37 -9.15
C SER A 10 18.20 8.19 -8.53
N PHE A 11 19.52 8.15 -8.67
CA PHE A 11 20.38 7.22 -7.95
C PHE A 11 21.28 8.00 -7.02
N GLU A 12 21.23 7.67 -5.74
CA GLU A 12 22.03 8.31 -4.71
C GLU A 12 22.72 7.23 -3.89
N TYR A 13 24.01 7.40 -3.65
CA TYR A 13 24.75 6.50 -2.80
C TYR A 13 24.65 6.96 -1.35
N ASN A 14 23.95 6.18 -0.54
CA ASN A 14 23.83 6.42 0.89
C ASN A 14 25.02 5.78 1.61
N LYS A 15 25.98 6.62 2.03
CA LYS A 15 27.19 6.21 2.74
C LYS A 15 26.90 5.51 4.07
N SER A 16 25.83 5.88 4.75
CA SER A 16 25.49 5.33 6.07
C SER A 16 24.96 3.90 5.97
N LEU A 17 24.25 3.59 4.88
CA LEU A 17 23.70 2.26 4.60
C LEU A 17 24.62 1.42 3.70
N ASP A 18 25.73 2.01 3.24
CA ASP A 18 26.62 1.46 2.22
C ASP A 18 25.84 0.90 1.00
N MET A 19 24.90 1.70 0.50
CA MET A 19 23.90 1.23 -0.44
C MET A 19 23.50 2.29 -1.45
N ILE A 20 23.28 1.87 -2.70
CA ILE A 20 22.69 2.73 -3.73
C ILE A 20 21.16 2.71 -3.58
N GLU A 21 20.59 3.88 -3.35
CA GLU A 21 19.16 4.17 -3.32
C GLU A 21 18.64 4.49 -4.72
N GLY A 22 17.35 4.29 -4.95
CA GLY A 22 16.70 4.52 -6.26
C GLY A 22 16.47 3.26 -7.10
N TYR A 23 16.92 2.10 -6.62
CA TYR A 23 16.54 0.80 -7.15
C TYR A 23 15.18 0.34 -6.59
N GLU A 24 14.55 -0.59 -7.31
CA GLU A 24 13.34 -1.27 -6.87
C GLU A 24 13.61 -2.05 -5.58
N ASP A 25 12.71 -1.82 -4.61
CA ASP A 25 12.80 -2.34 -3.26
C ASP A 25 11.39 -2.69 -2.77
N LEU A 26 11.11 -4.00 -2.70
CA LEU A 26 9.85 -4.54 -2.22
C LEU A 26 9.97 -5.02 -0.75
N GLY A 27 10.94 -4.48 -0.01
CA GLY A 27 11.18 -4.81 1.40
C GLY A 27 11.60 -6.27 1.57
N HIS A 28 10.82 -7.03 2.35
CA HIS A 28 11.09 -8.44 2.65
C HIS A 28 11.11 -9.34 1.41
N LEU A 29 10.49 -8.93 0.30
CA LEU A 29 10.49 -9.66 -0.97
C LEU A 29 11.77 -9.43 -1.79
N GLY A 30 12.63 -8.54 -1.33
CA GLY A 30 13.94 -8.29 -1.89
C GLY A 30 14.01 -7.06 -2.79
N ARG A 31 15.24 -6.82 -3.24
CA ARG A 31 15.62 -5.68 -4.09
C ARG A 31 16.02 -6.19 -5.46
N SER A 32 15.78 -5.39 -6.50
CA SER A 32 16.22 -5.71 -7.85
C SER A 32 17.05 -4.59 -8.45
N SER A 33 17.88 -4.90 -9.45
CA SER A 33 18.71 -3.90 -10.14
C SER A 33 17.92 -2.96 -11.06
N ARG A 34 16.59 -2.99 -10.99
CA ARG A 34 15.72 -2.16 -11.82
C ARG A 34 15.56 -0.77 -11.19
N PRO A 35 15.62 0.31 -11.98
CA PRO A 35 15.39 1.65 -11.46
C PRO A 35 13.93 1.79 -11.01
N ALA A 36 13.71 2.29 -9.79
CA ALA A 36 12.38 2.58 -9.28
C ALA A 36 11.77 3.80 -9.98
N LYS A 37 10.48 3.71 -10.32
CA LYS A 37 9.70 4.78 -10.96
C LYS A 37 8.42 5.10 -10.19
N LEU A 38 7.99 4.17 -9.34
CA LEU A 38 6.74 4.21 -8.63
C LEU A 38 7.01 3.91 -7.16
N ALA A 39 6.32 4.63 -6.28
CA ALA A 39 6.32 4.42 -4.84
C ALA A 39 4.92 3.96 -4.43
N PHE A 40 4.83 2.73 -3.94
CA PHE A 40 3.61 2.18 -3.37
C PHE A 40 3.58 2.51 -1.87
N VAL A 41 2.57 3.25 -1.42
CA VAL A 41 2.50 3.80 -0.06
C VAL A 41 1.28 3.27 0.67
N ILE A 42 1.48 2.83 1.91
CA ILE A 42 0.43 2.39 2.81
C ILE A 42 0.31 3.38 3.96
N MET A 43 -0.89 3.92 4.15
CA MET A 43 -1.20 4.91 5.18
C MET A 43 -2.34 4.44 6.07
N ILE A 44 -2.17 4.60 7.37
CA ILE A 44 -3.20 4.37 8.39
C ILE A 44 -3.91 5.68 8.65
N ARG A 45 -5.24 5.63 8.81
CA ARG A 45 -6.06 6.79 9.11
C ARG A 45 -7.03 6.44 10.23
N GLY A 46 -7.13 7.33 11.22
CA GLY A 46 -8.14 7.23 12.26
C GLY A 46 -9.56 7.41 11.69
N LEU A 47 -10.46 6.51 12.05
CA LEU A 47 -11.87 6.59 11.64
C LEU A 47 -12.62 7.66 12.46
N TYR A 48 -12.49 7.59 13.79
CA TYR A 48 -13.13 8.52 14.72
C TYR A 48 -12.31 9.79 14.98
N ASN A 49 -10.98 9.65 14.93
CA ASN A 49 -10.05 10.74 15.22
C ASN A 49 -9.34 11.19 13.93
N LYS A 50 -9.18 12.50 13.75
CA LYS A 50 -8.54 13.09 12.57
C LYS A 50 -7.01 12.97 12.65
N TRP A 51 -6.48 11.78 12.45
CA TRP A 51 -5.04 11.55 12.30
C TRP A 51 -4.75 10.64 11.11
N LYS A 52 -3.55 10.81 10.54
CA LYS A 52 -3.04 10.03 9.41
C LYS A 52 -1.56 9.74 9.65
N LEU A 53 -1.11 8.53 9.35
CA LEU A 53 0.27 8.09 9.55
C LEU A 53 0.71 7.24 8.35
N PRO A 54 1.76 7.63 7.60
CA PRO A 54 2.38 6.73 6.63
C PRO A 54 3.04 5.57 7.39
N MET A 55 2.61 4.34 7.10
CA MET A 55 3.08 3.13 7.79
C MET A 55 4.30 2.56 7.07
N SER A 56 4.17 2.34 5.77
CA SER A 56 5.21 1.70 4.96
C SER A 56 5.16 2.22 3.53
N TYR A 57 6.30 2.12 2.84
CA TYR A 57 6.43 2.43 1.43
C TYR A 57 7.32 1.40 0.76
N PHE A 58 7.06 1.15 -0.51
CA PHE A 58 7.79 0.21 -1.36
C PHE A 58 8.08 0.86 -2.69
N LEU A 59 9.26 0.60 -3.25
CA LEU A 59 9.71 1.17 -4.50
C LEU A 59 9.58 0.13 -5.61
N SER A 60 8.87 0.45 -6.68
CA SER A 60 8.68 -0.43 -7.83
C SER A 60 9.11 0.23 -9.13
N SER A 61 9.62 -0.57 -10.07
CA SER A 61 9.96 -0.09 -11.41
C SER A 61 8.74 0.02 -12.32
N THR A 62 7.80 -0.93 -12.22
CA THR A 62 6.64 -1.07 -13.13
C THR A 62 5.30 -1.19 -12.41
N GLY A 63 5.27 -0.88 -11.12
CA GLY A 63 4.12 -1.06 -10.24
C GLY A 63 4.13 -2.42 -9.54
N VAL A 64 3.41 -2.52 -8.43
CA VAL A 64 3.41 -3.74 -7.60
C VAL A 64 2.41 -4.75 -8.17
N LYS A 65 2.84 -6.00 -8.37
CA LYS A 65 1.94 -7.08 -8.81
C LYS A 65 0.88 -7.35 -7.74
N GLY A 66 -0.36 -7.64 -8.16
CA GLY A 66 -1.47 -7.86 -7.22
C GLY A 66 -1.24 -8.97 -6.19
N ASP A 67 -0.50 -10.03 -6.54
CA ASP A 67 -0.17 -11.13 -5.61
C ASP A 67 0.76 -10.65 -4.50
N VAL A 68 1.83 -9.94 -4.91
CA VAL A 68 2.81 -9.32 -4.02
C VAL A 68 2.16 -8.25 -3.14
N MET A 69 1.28 -7.44 -3.72
CA MET A 69 0.53 -6.42 -3.00
C MET A 69 -0.35 -7.05 -1.91
N ALA A 70 -0.99 -8.19 -2.19
CA ALA A 70 -1.78 -8.92 -1.20
C ALA A 70 -0.93 -9.48 -0.06
N GLU A 71 0.26 -10.01 -0.36
CA GLU A 71 1.21 -10.48 0.64
C GLU A 71 1.71 -9.34 1.54
N ILE A 72 2.15 -8.23 0.94
CA ILE A 72 2.55 -7.02 1.67
C ILE A 72 1.40 -6.54 2.58
N MET A 73 0.18 -6.47 2.04
CA MET A 73 -0.96 -5.96 2.79
C MET A 73 -1.36 -6.92 3.93
N LYS A 74 -1.23 -8.24 3.77
CA LYS A 74 -1.41 -9.22 4.85
C LYS A 74 -0.43 -8.97 5.99
N ASN A 75 0.85 -8.80 5.66
CA ASN A 75 1.90 -8.57 6.66
C ASN A 75 1.64 -7.26 7.42
N CYS A 76 1.33 -6.18 6.71
CA CYS A 76 0.99 -4.90 7.35
C CYS A 76 -0.26 -5.00 8.23
N ILE A 77 -1.30 -5.75 7.85
CA ILE A 77 -2.50 -5.94 8.69
C ILE A 77 -2.15 -6.70 9.96
N SER A 78 -1.34 -7.77 9.86
CA SER A 78 -0.88 -8.54 11.03
C SER A 78 -0.11 -7.64 12.00
N GLU A 79 0.86 -6.86 11.51
CA GLU A 79 1.64 -5.92 12.33
C GLU A 79 0.73 -4.88 13.01
N LEU A 80 -0.28 -4.35 12.30
CA LEU A 80 -1.23 -3.39 12.89
C LEU A 80 -2.04 -4.00 14.04
N ILE A 81 -2.48 -5.24 13.88
CA ILE A 81 -3.23 -5.96 14.91
C ILE A 81 -2.33 -6.23 16.12
N GLU A 82 -1.07 -6.62 15.91
CA GLU A 82 -0.09 -6.81 16.98
C GLU A 82 0.19 -5.54 17.77
N ILE A 83 0.24 -4.38 17.11
CA ILE A 83 0.40 -3.07 17.77
C ILE A 83 -0.87 -2.65 18.55
N GLY A 84 -2.01 -3.28 18.29
CA GLY A 84 -3.29 -3.00 18.96
C GLY A 84 -4.24 -2.10 18.17
N PHE A 85 -3.97 -1.87 16.89
CA PHE A 85 -4.95 -1.25 15.99
C PHE A 85 -5.97 -2.27 15.50
N ASN A 86 -7.19 -1.82 15.21
CA ASN A 86 -8.25 -2.64 14.62
C ASN A 86 -8.59 -2.12 13.20
N PRO A 87 -7.96 -2.64 12.13
CA PRO A 87 -8.24 -2.22 10.76
C PRO A 87 -9.65 -2.61 10.33
N VAL A 88 -10.53 -1.62 10.10
CA VAL A 88 -11.94 -1.87 9.71
C VAL A 88 -12.13 -1.86 8.19
N CYS A 89 -11.40 -1.01 7.48
CA CYS A 89 -11.55 -0.86 6.04
C CYS A 89 -10.22 -0.55 5.34
N ILE A 90 -10.09 -1.03 4.11
CA ILE A 90 -9.00 -0.70 3.19
C ILE A 90 -9.61 0.13 2.06
N THR A 91 -8.96 1.26 1.74
CA THR A 91 -9.35 2.15 0.65
C THR A 91 -8.19 2.22 -0.33
N CYS A 92 -8.49 2.05 -1.62
CA CYS A 92 -7.55 2.15 -2.73
C CYS A 92 -8.22 2.90 -3.90
N ASP A 93 -7.44 3.25 -4.92
CA ASP A 93 -7.97 3.78 -6.17
C ASP A 93 -8.68 2.68 -7.00
N GLN A 94 -9.61 3.09 -7.86
CA GLN A 94 -10.45 2.19 -8.66
C GLN A 94 -9.70 1.60 -9.88
N GLY A 95 -8.51 2.11 -10.20
CA GLY A 95 -7.93 2.08 -11.55
C GLY A 95 -7.12 0.84 -11.90
N THR A 96 -6.57 0.09 -10.94
CA THR A 96 -5.54 -0.91 -11.27
C THR A 96 -6.02 -2.36 -11.17
N LEU A 97 -5.62 -3.18 -12.16
CA LEU A 97 -5.83 -4.63 -12.17
C LEU A 97 -5.18 -5.29 -10.93
N ALA A 98 -4.07 -4.72 -10.45
CA ALA A 98 -3.37 -5.14 -9.25
C ALA A 98 -4.25 -5.05 -7.99
N ASN A 99 -4.92 -3.90 -7.77
CA ASN A 99 -5.84 -3.74 -6.64
C ASN A 99 -6.97 -4.77 -6.69
N ARG A 100 -7.61 -4.96 -7.85
CA ARG A 100 -8.68 -5.94 -8.01
C ARG A 100 -8.22 -7.36 -7.68
N LYS A 101 -7.01 -7.72 -8.13
CA LYS A 101 -6.41 -9.03 -7.83
C LYS A 101 -6.11 -9.19 -6.34
N MET A 102 -5.63 -8.14 -5.69
CA MET A 102 -5.43 -8.11 -4.24
C MET A 102 -6.73 -8.41 -3.48
N PHE A 103 -7.85 -7.72 -3.80
CA PHE A 103 -9.13 -7.98 -3.14
C PHE A 103 -9.69 -9.37 -3.43
N ALA A 104 -9.47 -9.89 -4.65
CA ALA A 104 -9.84 -11.27 -4.98
C ALA A 104 -9.10 -12.27 -4.07
N MET A 105 -7.82 -12.04 -3.78
CA MET A 105 -7.05 -12.87 -2.84
C MET A 105 -7.49 -12.74 -1.38
N PHE A 106 -8.07 -11.60 -1.00
CA PHE A 106 -8.68 -11.40 0.31
C PHE A 106 -10.10 -11.98 0.42
N ASN A 107 -10.64 -12.56 -0.66
CA ASN A 107 -12.04 -12.93 -0.77
C ASN A 107 -12.99 -11.78 -0.35
N ALA A 108 -12.57 -10.54 -0.63
CA ALA A 108 -13.25 -9.33 -0.20
C ALA A 108 -14.11 -8.80 -1.34
N ARG A 109 -15.31 -8.30 -1.00
CA ARG A 109 -16.15 -7.59 -1.97
C ARG A 109 -15.68 -6.16 -2.13
N LEU A 110 -15.38 -5.79 -3.37
CA LEU A 110 -15.16 -4.39 -3.75
C LEU A 110 -16.48 -3.62 -3.62
N CYS A 111 -16.56 -2.69 -2.68
CA CYS A 111 -17.67 -1.76 -2.56
C CYS A 111 -17.24 -0.42 -3.17
N THR A 112 -17.79 -0.03 -4.32
CA THR A 112 -17.43 1.19 -5.05
C THR A 112 -18.06 2.46 -4.49
N GLN A 113 -18.33 2.52 -3.18
CA GLN A 113 -18.98 3.69 -2.59
C GLN A 113 -17.97 4.71 -2.07
N THR A 114 -18.20 5.97 -2.44
CA THR A 114 -17.55 7.13 -1.84
C THR A 114 -17.86 7.14 -0.35
N ILE A 115 -16.83 7.01 0.51
CA ILE A 115 -16.98 7.19 1.95
C ILE A 115 -17.21 8.69 2.20
N TYR A 116 -18.48 9.11 2.18
CA TYR A 116 -18.85 10.42 2.69
C TYR A 116 -18.71 10.41 4.22
N SER A 117 -18.24 11.53 4.77
CA SER A 117 -17.96 11.75 6.20
C SER A 117 -19.19 11.66 7.14
N GLY A 118 -20.30 11.08 6.71
CA GLY A 118 -21.52 10.92 7.50
C GLY A 118 -22.09 9.52 7.35
N TYR A 119 -22.02 8.75 8.43
CA TYR A 119 -22.82 7.56 8.76
C TYR A 119 -23.14 6.53 7.66
N GLY A 120 -22.48 5.37 7.75
CA GLY A 120 -23.01 4.08 7.26
C GLY A 120 -22.16 3.37 6.21
N PHE A 121 -21.68 2.16 6.54
CA PHE A 121 -21.19 1.19 5.55
C PHE A 121 -22.38 0.51 4.89
N GLY A 122 -22.99 1.16 3.89
CA GLY A 122 -24.18 0.64 3.22
C GLY A 122 -23.89 0.05 1.85
N CYS A 123 -23.42 -1.20 1.76
CA CYS A 123 -23.22 -1.86 0.46
C CYS A 123 -24.56 -2.00 -0.29
N SER A 124 -24.80 -1.20 -1.34
CA SER A 124 -25.93 -1.45 -2.25
C SER A 124 -25.65 -2.70 -3.07
N LYS A 125 -26.67 -3.56 -3.16
CA LYS A 125 -26.68 -4.81 -3.93
C LYS A 125 -26.53 -4.57 -5.42
#